data_AF-A0A2V9T3J7-F1
#
_entry.id   AF-A0A2V9T3J7-F1
#
_cell.length_a   1.000
_cell.length_b   1.000
_cell.length_c   1.000
_cell.angle_alpha   90.00
_cell.angle_beta   90.00
_cell.angle_gamma   90.00
#
_symmetry.space_group_name_H-M   'P 1'
#
loop_
_entity.id
_entity.type
_entity.pdbx_description
1 polymer ?
#
loop_
_entity_poly.entity_id
_entity_poly.type
_entity_poly.pdbx_seq_one_letter_code
_entity_poly.pdbx_strand_id
1 'polypeptide(L)'
;MKWITRENIKVDRVACPWLIRRFVDPEAQFLFVGESQLLETATREDAIPFDAPRLSEVKLNHRGVRCSFEAIIEDYHLQAPGLERLALIVRAADIKGQEPIAVEGIGLRAIAQGFAAMGISDEE
;
A
#
# COMPACT_ATOMS: atom_id res chain seq x y z
N MET A 1 5.76 -6.86 -13.72
CA MET A 1 5.39 -7.86 -12.69
C MET A 1 3.97 -7.61 -12.23
N LYS A 2 3.24 -8.65 -11.81
CA LYS A 2 1.91 -8.49 -11.20
C LYS A 2 2.04 -8.35 -9.69
N TRP A 3 1.24 -7.47 -9.13
CA TRP A 3 1.13 -7.18 -7.71
C TRP A 3 -0.32 -7.31 -7.30
N ILE A 4 -0.60 -7.77 -6.10
CA ILE A 4 -1.97 -8.03 -5.67
C ILE A 4 -2.20 -7.55 -4.25
N THR A 5 -3.34 -6.91 -4.02
CA THR A 5 -3.77 -6.48 -2.68
C THR A 5 -5.28 -6.65 -2.53
N ARG A 6 -5.80 -6.27 -1.37
CA ARG A 6 -7.22 -6.41 -1.04
C ARG A 6 -8.04 -5.28 -1.65
N GLU A 7 -9.24 -5.62 -2.08
CA GLU A 7 -10.28 -4.66 -2.51
C GLU A 7 -10.70 -3.70 -1.39
N ASN A 8 -11.36 -2.60 -1.78
CA ASN A 8 -11.70 -1.43 -0.96
C ASN A 8 -10.47 -0.61 -0.61
N ILE A 9 -9.99 0.17 -1.58
CA ILE A 9 -8.80 1.02 -1.46
C ILE A 9 -8.75 1.80 -0.15
N LYS A 10 -7.56 1.80 0.44
CA LYS A 10 -7.13 2.62 1.57
C LYS A 10 -5.80 3.28 1.23
N VAL A 11 -5.30 4.13 2.14
CA VAL A 11 -4.07 4.91 1.94
C VAL A 11 -2.91 4.04 1.41
N ASP A 12 -2.55 2.95 2.08
CA ASP A 12 -1.44 2.09 1.64
C ASP A 12 -1.70 1.41 0.29
N ARG A 13 -2.96 1.11 -0.04
CA ARG A 13 -3.34 0.50 -1.33
C ARG A 13 -3.42 1.47 -2.50
N VAL A 14 -3.24 2.77 -2.25
CA VAL A 14 -2.93 3.78 -3.29
C VAL A 14 -1.44 4.08 -3.31
N ALA A 15 -0.85 4.29 -2.13
CA ALA A 15 0.54 4.73 -2.00
C ALA A 15 1.53 3.66 -2.46
N CYS A 16 1.30 2.38 -2.12
CA CYS A 16 2.20 1.29 -2.51
C CYS A 16 2.22 1.08 -4.03
N PRO A 17 1.08 1.02 -4.76
CA PRO A 17 1.11 0.98 -6.22
C PRO A 17 1.90 2.12 -6.88
N TRP A 18 1.76 3.35 -6.37
CA TRP A 18 2.55 4.49 -6.85
C TRP A 18 4.05 4.27 -6.61
N LEU A 19 4.43 3.84 -5.39
CA LEU A 19 5.82 3.57 -5.03
C LEU A 19 6.44 2.49 -5.92
N ILE A 20 5.72 1.38 -6.09
CA ILE A 20 6.12 0.24 -6.90
C ILE A 20 6.33 0.69 -8.35
N ARG A 21 5.35 1.38 -8.96
CA ARG A 21 5.51 1.89 -10.33
C ARG A 21 6.67 2.87 -10.47
N ARG A 22 6.91 3.68 -9.46
CA ARG A 22 7.91 4.75 -9.56
C ARG A 22 9.34 4.27 -9.36
N PHE A 23 9.56 3.27 -8.50
CA PHE A 23 10.88 2.89 -8.01
C PHE A 23 11.23 1.41 -8.14
N VAL A 24 10.26 0.51 -8.33
CA VAL A 24 10.50 -0.94 -8.40
C VAL A 24 10.31 -1.45 -9.82
N ASP A 25 9.15 -1.17 -10.43
CA ASP A 25 8.77 -1.69 -11.74
C ASP A 25 7.78 -0.74 -12.44
N PRO A 26 8.23 0.05 -13.44
CA PRO A 26 7.37 1.00 -14.14
C PRO A 26 6.21 0.34 -14.90
N GLU A 27 6.33 -0.94 -15.25
CA GLU A 27 5.31 -1.72 -15.95
C GLU A 27 4.47 -2.58 -14.99
N ALA A 28 4.49 -2.27 -13.69
CA ALA A 28 3.72 -2.99 -12.68
C ALA A 28 2.21 -2.97 -12.96
N GLN A 29 1.61 -4.16 -12.87
CA GLN A 29 0.17 -4.39 -12.97
C GLN A 29 -0.37 -4.74 -11.59
N PHE A 30 -1.57 -4.26 -11.26
CA PHE A 30 -2.18 -4.45 -9.95
C PHE A 30 -3.49 -5.20 -10.07
N LEU A 31 -3.69 -6.14 -9.15
CA LEU A 31 -4.92 -6.91 -9.00
C LEU A 31 -5.52 -6.60 -7.62
N PHE A 32 -6.83 -6.45 -7.57
CA PHE A 32 -7.59 -6.21 -6.34
C PHE A 32 -8.60 -7.33 -6.15
N VAL A 33 -8.58 -7.98 -4.98
CA VAL A 33 -9.47 -9.11 -4.70
C VAL A 33 -9.96 -9.08 -3.26
N GLY A 34 -11.04 -9.80 -2.97
CA GLY A 34 -11.47 -10.09 -1.60
C GLY A 34 -10.35 -10.73 -0.79
N GLU A 35 -10.23 -10.37 0.50
CA GLU A 35 -9.13 -10.85 1.35
C GLU A 35 -9.03 -12.38 1.43
N SER A 36 -10.16 -13.09 1.40
CA SER A 36 -10.22 -14.56 1.39
C SER A 36 -9.65 -15.19 0.12
N GLN A 37 -9.60 -14.45 -0.99
CA GLN A 37 -9.11 -14.91 -2.29
C GLN A 37 -7.68 -14.49 -2.57
N LEU A 38 -7.08 -13.67 -1.70
CA LEU A 38 -5.79 -13.00 -1.94
C LEU A 38 -4.66 -13.99 -2.22
N LEU A 39 -4.41 -14.93 -1.31
CA LEU A 39 -3.26 -15.85 -1.42
C LEU A 39 -3.43 -16.85 -2.58
N GLU A 40 -4.64 -17.35 -2.79
CA GLU A 40 -4.95 -18.25 -3.89
C GLU A 40 -4.75 -17.55 -5.23
N THR A 41 -5.28 -16.34 -5.38
CA THR A 41 -5.13 -15.55 -6.62
C THR A 41 -3.70 -15.11 -6.84
N ALA A 42 -2.98 -14.72 -5.78
CA ALA A 42 -1.56 -14.39 -5.86
C ALA A 42 -0.76 -15.57 -6.45
N THR A 43 -1.01 -16.78 -5.97
CA THR A 43 -0.37 -18.00 -6.48
C THR A 43 -0.75 -18.29 -7.93
N ARG A 44 -2.05 -18.21 -8.26
CA ARG A 44 -2.55 -18.50 -9.62
C ARG A 44 -2.02 -17.51 -10.66
N GLU A 45 -1.91 -16.24 -10.30
CA GLU A 45 -1.53 -15.15 -11.20
C GLU A 45 -0.03 -14.87 -11.23
N ASP A 46 0.77 -15.58 -10.42
CA ASP A 46 2.18 -15.26 -10.15
C ASP A 46 2.36 -13.78 -9.75
N ALA A 47 1.52 -13.33 -8.81
CA ALA A 47 1.44 -11.96 -8.35
C ALA A 47 2.00 -11.81 -6.93
N ILE A 48 2.73 -10.72 -6.69
CA ILE A 48 3.36 -10.43 -5.39
C ILE A 48 2.30 -9.79 -4.46
N PRO A 49 1.91 -10.44 -3.34
CA PRO A 49 0.92 -9.89 -2.44
C PRO A 49 1.50 -8.79 -1.54
N PHE A 50 0.71 -7.75 -1.26
CA PHE A 50 1.05 -6.69 -0.30
C PHE A 50 -0.19 -6.12 0.41
N ASP A 51 0.02 -5.43 1.54
CA ASP A 51 -1.01 -4.80 2.39
C ASP A 51 -2.18 -5.73 2.80
N ALA A 52 -1.86 -6.81 3.52
CA ALA A 52 -2.85 -7.71 4.08
C ALA A 52 -2.51 -8.11 5.52
N PRO A 53 -2.63 -7.19 6.50
CA PRO A 53 -2.12 -7.37 7.87
C PRO A 53 -2.74 -8.55 8.64
N ARG A 54 -3.85 -9.12 8.16
CA ARG A 54 -4.47 -10.32 8.73
C ARG A 54 -3.91 -11.64 8.18
N LEU A 55 -3.05 -11.59 7.16
CA LEU A 55 -2.46 -12.73 6.48
C LEU A 55 -0.94 -12.73 6.71
N SER A 56 -0.48 -13.64 7.57
CA SER A 56 0.92 -13.73 8.00
C SER A 56 1.90 -14.09 6.88
N GLU A 57 1.39 -14.70 5.82
CA GLU A 57 2.12 -15.15 4.63
C GLU A 57 2.53 -13.97 3.74
N VAL A 58 1.83 -12.83 3.86
CA VAL A 58 2.12 -11.61 3.11
C VAL A 58 3.28 -10.86 3.78
N LYS A 59 4.46 -10.89 3.15
CA LYS A 59 5.69 -10.29 3.68
C LYS A 59 5.77 -8.76 3.56
N LEU A 60 5.18 -8.22 2.50
CA LEU A 60 5.10 -6.77 2.24
C LEU A 60 3.86 -6.21 2.92
N ASN A 61 3.97 -6.03 4.22
CA ASN A 61 2.87 -5.78 5.12
C ASN A 61 3.31 -4.84 6.24
N HIS A 62 2.40 -4.50 7.15
CA HIS A 62 2.75 -3.72 8.34
C HIS A 62 3.78 -4.48 9.20
N ARG A 63 4.80 -3.75 9.67
CA ARG A 63 5.90 -4.29 10.50
C ARG A 63 6.03 -3.48 11.78
N GLY A 64 5.45 -3.99 12.86
CA GLY A 64 5.39 -3.27 14.13
C GLY A 64 4.64 -1.96 13.97
N VAL A 65 5.36 -0.84 14.02
CA VAL A 65 4.79 0.50 13.84
C VAL A 65 4.82 1.01 12.40
N ARG A 66 5.47 0.28 11.48
CA ARG A 66 5.67 0.67 10.09
C ARG A 66 4.52 0.17 9.21
N CYS A 67 4.14 0.94 8.20
CA CYS A 67 3.13 0.53 7.22
C CYS A 67 3.76 -0.26 6.05
N SER A 68 2.93 -0.79 5.14
CA SER A 68 3.39 -1.60 4.00
C SER A 68 4.27 -0.79 3.05
N PHE A 69 4.03 0.52 2.93
CA PHE A 69 4.87 1.43 2.14
C PHE A 69 6.32 1.45 2.64
N GLU A 70 6.53 1.53 3.96
CA GLU A 70 7.85 1.46 4.59
C GLU A 70 8.48 0.07 4.39
N ALA A 71 7.69 -1.01 4.51
CA ALA A 71 8.17 -2.37 4.27
C ALA A 71 8.70 -2.56 2.83
N ILE A 72 8.05 -1.97 1.83
CA ILE A 72 8.53 -2.01 0.44
C ILE A 72 9.82 -1.21 0.28
N ILE A 73 9.93 -0.02 0.89
CA ILE A 73 11.18 0.75 0.87
C ILE A 73 12.35 -0.08 1.41
N GLU A 74 12.14 -0.78 2.53
CA GLU A 74 13.16 -1.60 3.18
C GLU A 74 13.59 -2.79 2.32
N ASP A 75 12.63 -3.61 1.86
CA ASP A 75 12.91 -4.86 1.16
C ASP A 75 13.51 -4.64 -0.23
N TYR A 76 13.13 -3.55 -0.90
CA TYR A 76 13.66 -3.17 -2.21
C TYR A 76 14.83 -2.18 -2.13
N HIS A 77 15.29 -1.84 -0.92
CA HIS A 77 16.40 -0.91 -0.67
C HIS A 77 16.27 0.43 -1.41
N LEU A 78 15.05 0.98 -1.42
CA LEU A 78 14.73 2.19 -2.19
C LEU A 78 15.33 3.43 -1.53
N GLN A 79 16.00 4.26 -2.33
CA GLN A 79 16.58 5.53 -1.86
C GLN A 79 16.29 6.63 -2.87
N ALA A 80 15.66 7.71 -2.39
CA ALA A 80 15.44 8.92 -3.18
C ALA A 80 15.22 10.14 -2.28
N PRO A 81 15.56 11.36 -2.75
CA PRO A 81 15.29 12.57 -1.99
C PRO A 81 13.80 12.68 -1.60
N GLY A 82 13.55 12.87 -0.31
CA GLY A 82 12.19 13.03 0.23
C GLY A 82 11.39 11.75 0.42
N LEU A 83 11.88 10.59 -0.03
CA LEU A 83 11.15 9.31 0.07
C LEU A 83 10.87 8.91 1.53
N GLU A 84 11.85 9.07 2.41
CA GLU A 84 11.66 8.82 3.85
C GLU A 84 10.61 9.74 4.46
N ARG A 85 10.60 11.03 4.08
CA ARG A 85 9.60 11.99 4.57
C ARG A 85 8.20 11.59 4.10
N LEU A 86 8.07 11.14 2.84
CA LEU A 86 6.82 10.64 2.29
C LEU A 86 6.35 9.38 3.02
N ALA A 87 7.26 8.46 3.35
CA ALA A 87 6.93 7.27 4.13
C ALA A 87 6.29 7.62 5.49
N LEU A 88 6.81 8.64 6.18
CA LEU A 88 6.20 9.14 7.43
C LEU A 88 4.80 9.73 7.21
N ILE A 89 4.55 10.44 6.10
CA ILE A 89 3.23 10.98 5.75
C ILE A 89 2.24 9.85 5.49
N VAL A 90 2.64 8.85 4.71
CA VAL A 90 1.81 7.68 4.39
C VAL A 90 1.49 6.90 5.65
N ARG A 91 2.48 6.64 6.51
CA ARG A 91 2.27 5.98 7.81
C ARG A 91 1.29 6.74 8.71
N ALA A 92 1.43 8.07 8.80
CA ALA A 92 0.50 8.92 9.56
C ALA A 92 -0.93 8.83 9.03
N ALA A 93 -1.07 8.73 7.71
CA ALA A 93 -2.35 8.61 7.03
C ALA A 93 -2.95 7.19 7.14
N ASP A 94 -2.15 6.14 7.12
CA ASP A 94 -2.65 4.76 7.07
C ASP A 94 -2.89 4.16 8.45
N ILE A 95 -1.99 4.41 9.41
CA ILE A 95 -2.06 3.81 10.75
C ILE A 95 -2.75 4.75 11.74
N LYS A 96 -3.89 4.31 12.28
CA LYS A 96 -4.62 5.02 13.33
C LYS A 96 -3.73 5.22 14.58
N GLY A 97 -3.70 6.45 15.10
CA GLY A 97 -2.90 6.82 16.27
C GLY A 97 -1.48 7.27 15.92
N GLN A 98 -1.05 7.16 14.66
CA GLN A 98 0.24 7.66 14.20
C GLN A 98 0.15 9.06 13.58
N GLU A 99 -1.01 9.71 13.58
CA GLU A 99 -1.21 11.03 12.97
C GLU A 99 -0.18 12.10 13.40
N PRO A 100 0.28 12.14 14.67
CA PRO A 100 1.28 13.13 15.10
C PRO A 100 2.67 13.00 14.45
N ILE A 101 3.01 11.88 13.80
CA ILE A 101 4.33 11.70 13.16
C ILE A 101 4.49 12.57 11.91
N ALA A 102 3.38 12.92 11.26
CA ALA A 102 3.32 13.82 10.12
C ALA A 102 1.90 14.37 9.96
N VAL A 103 1.72 15.65 10.26
CA VAL A 103 0.40 16.33 10.24
C VAL A 103 -0.26 16.31 8.86
N GLU A 104 0.53 16.23 7.78
CA GLU A 104 0.05 16.12 6.41
C GLU A 104 -0.75 14.83 6.16
N GLY A 105 -0.50 13.78 6.96
CA GLY A 105 -1.18 12.50 6.82
C GLY A 105 -2.69 12.57 7.04
N ILE A 106 -3.16 13.53 7.85
CA ILE A 106 -4.60 13.73 8.07
C ILE A 106 -5.28 14.16 6.76
N GLY A 107 -4.67 15.08 6.01
CA GLY A 107 -5.16 15.52 4.71
C GLY A 107 -5.10 14.40 3.67
N LEU A 108 -4.00 13.65 3.63
CA LEU A 108 -3.86 12.51 2.72
C LEU A 108 -4.93 11.44 2.97
N ARG A 109 -5.21 11.11 4.24
CA ARG A 109 -6.28 10.19 4.63
C ARG A 109 -7.64 10.68 4.15
N ALA A 110 -7.94 11.97 4.33
CA ALA A 110 -9.20 12.56 3.91
C ALA A 110 -9.40 12.46 2.38
N ILE A 111 -8.35 12.70 1.60
CA ILE A 111 -8.37 12.52 0.14
C ILE A 111 -8.65 11.06 -0.23
N ALA A 112 -7.94 10.11 0.38
CA ALA A 112 -8.13 8.67 0.11
C ALA A 112 -9.54 8.19 0.46
N GLN A 113 -10.11 8.69 1.56
CA GLN A 113 -11.51 8.43 1.93
C GLN A 113 -12.49 9.03 0.93
N GLY A 114 -12.17 10.20 0.37
CA GLY A 114 -12.92 10.81 -0.72
C GLY A 114 -13.01 9.90 -1.95
N PHE A 115 -11.88 9.34 -2.40
CA PHE A 115 -11.87 8.39 -3.52
C PHE A 115 -12.72 7.15 -3.24
N ALA A 116 -12.57 6.53 -2.06
CA ALA A 116 -13.38 5.38 -1.68
C ALA A 116 -14.90 5.69 -1.64
N ALA A 117 -15.27 6.93 -1.34
CA ALA A 117 -16.67 7.36 -1.31
C ALA A 117 -17.28 7.65 -2.70
N MET A 118 -16.47 7.72 -3.76
CA MET A 118 -16.97 8.00 -5.12
C MET A 118 -17.64 6.80 -5.76
N GLY A 119 -17.45 5.58 -5.23
CA GLY A 119 -18.01 4.36 -5.81
C GLY A 119 -17.40 3.95 -7.14
N ILE A 120 -16.19 4.44 -7.45
CA ILE A 120 -15.35 3.97 -8.55
C ILE A 120 -14.71 2.61 -8.19
N SER A 121 -14.35 1.82 -9.19
CA SER A 121 -13.63 0.56 -8.98
C SER A 121 -12.23 0.81 -8.43
N ASP A 122 -11.65 -0.17 -7.73
CA ASP A 122 -10.27 -0.03 -7.21
C ASP A 122 -9.23 0.07 -8.35
N GLU A 123 -9.54 -0.41 -9.55
CA GLU A 123 -8.68 -0.27 -10.73
C GLU A 123 -8.63 1.15 -11.31
N GLU A 124 -9.64 1.98 -11.04
CA GLU A 124 -9.82 3.35 -11.60
C GLU A 124 -9.32 4.42 -10.62
#